data_AF-A0A1C6B9C4-F1
#
_entry.id   AF-A0A1C6B9C4-F1
#
_cell.length_a   1.000
_cell.length_b   1.000
_cell.length_c   1.000
_cell.angle_alpha   90.00
_cell.angle_beta   90.00
_cell.angle_gamma   90.00
#
_symmetry.space_group_name_H-M   'P 1'
#
loop_
_entity.id
_entity.type
_entity.pdbx_description
1 polymer ?
#
loop_
_entity_poly.entity_id
_entity_poly.type
_entity_poly.pdbx_seq_one_letter_code
_entity_poly.pdbx_strand_id
1 'polypeptide(L)'
;MNAFAKRAAAAAMSMVMLFSFSSCGKAEEAAPEETASARVTVDGTKFMVDGKELWINGCNTPWHNWNDFTGNMDAEFWDGAFAQLAEDNINCTRIWINCAGESIIRLKTTGEIKEIREGHWTDLDKLFEMAEKHGVYVMATLTSFDHFKEPNAGYDKWRNLVSSKELTDAYADTYVAEFCKRYGSNEYLFAIDLMNEPDWVHENAECGQLDWNGLSYFFGKCAATIHENSDTLVTVGFGMVRYNSDKYEGNIVSDEHLKEVTGNDKAYVDFYSPHFYMWEKPYFGFPYSGSPTDFGLDGTKPTLLGEASNDDEKESKMTLTEEYKAAYDNGWNGVMVWMDPVEEDYSWYRYDLTRTATNAMYDYIPDKVYPIGKKAAAETAAE
;
A
#
# COMPACT_ATOMS: atom_id res chain seq x y z
N MET A 1 -46.10 -59.53 -19.50
CA MET A 1 -45.14 -60.64 -19.32
C MET A 1 -44.20 -60.67 -20.51
N ASN A 2 -42.90 -60.77 -20.22
CA ASN A 2 -41.74 -60.91 -21.11
C ASN A 2 -41.33 -59.71 -21.98
N ALA A 3 -40.07 -59.34 -22.16
CA ALA A 3 -38.80 -59.51 -21.45
C ALA A 3 -37.70 -59.10 -22.45
N PHE A 4 -36.69 -58.38 -21.98
CA PHE A 4 -35.30 -58.40 -22.46
C PHE A 4 -34.88 -57.60 -23.70
N ALA A 5 -33.99 -56.65 -23.40
CA ALA A 5 -33.05 -55.99 -24.28
C ALA A 5 -31.98 -56.95 -24.85
N LYS A 6 -31.45 -56.63 -26.03
CA LYS A 6 -29.99 -56.65 -26.31
C LYS A 6 -29.66 -55.98 -27.65
N ARG A 7 -28.56 -55.23 -27.60
CA ARG A 7 -27.90 -54.42 -28.65
C ARG A 7 -27.33 -55.29 -29.79
N ALA A 8 -27.21 -54.71 -30.99
CA ALA A 8 -25.92 -54.55 -31.69
C ALA A 8 -26.06 -53.89 -33.08
N ALA A 9 -25.19 -52.90 -33.31
CA ALA A 9 -24.48 -52.53 -34.54
C ALA A 9 -25.25 -52.31 -35.86
N ALA A 10 -25.16 -51.07 -36.37
CA ALA A 10 -24.99 -50.83 -37.81
C ALA A 10 -24.17 -49.56 -38.01
N ALA A 11 -23.07 -49.70 -38.75
CA ALA A 11 -22.22 -48.62 -39.20
C ALA A 11 -22.64 -48.14 -40.59
N ALA A 12 -22.19 -46.92 -40.90
CA ALA A 12 -21.88 -46.37 -42.21
C ALA A 12 -22.92 -45.49 -42.93
N MET A 13 -22.49 -44.24 -43.06
CA MET A 13 -22.59 -43.35 -44.22
C MET A 13 -23.96 -42.79 -44.59
N SER A 14 -24.14 -41.50 -44.34
CA SER A 14 -24.98 -40.65 -45.18
C SER A 14 -24.18 -39.43 -45.62
N MET A 15 -24.10 -39.30 -46.95
CA MET A 15 -23.49 -38.20 -47.68
C MET A 15 -24.15 -36.88 -47.33
N VAL A 16 -23.29 -35.88 -47.17
CA VAL A 16 -23.60 -34.46 -47.09
C VAL A 16 -24.35 -34.03 -48.35
N MET A 17 -25.58 -33.53 -48.19
CA MET A 17 -26.17 -32.59 -49.15
C MET A 17 -26.07 -31.18 -48.57
N LEU A 18 -25.24 -30.38 -49.23
CA LEU A 18 -25.13 -28.94 -49.05
C LEU A 18 -26.46 -28.26 -49.38
N PHE A 19 -27.04 -27.57 -48.41
CA PHE A 19 -27.95 -26.46 -48.66
C PHE A 19 -27.28 -25.18 -48.18
N SER A 20 -26.81 -24.38 -49.13
CA SER A 20 -26.39 -23.00 -48.90
C SER A 20 -27.62 -22.17 -48.53
N PHE A 21 -27.71 -21.77 -47.26
CA PHE A 21 -28.49 -20.61 -46.85
C PHE A 21 -27.52 -19.46 -46.59
N SER A 22 -27.54 -18.47 -47.49
CA SER A 22 -26.98 -17.14 -47.24
C SER A 22 -27.73 -16.50 -46.09
N SER A 23 -27.16 -16.60 -44.89
CA SER A 23 -27.49 -15.73 -43.76
C SER A 23 -26.52 -14.56 -43.79
N CYS A 24 -27.03 -13.35 -44.08
CA CYS A 24 -26.35 -12.13 -43.69
C CYS A 24 -26.19 -12.16 -42.16
N GLY A 25 -24.99 -12.53 -41.70
CA GLY A 25 -24.64 -12.43 -40.29
C GLY A 25 -24.73 -10.98 -39.85
N LYS A 26 -25.63 -10.69 -38.92
CA LYS A 26 -25.39 -9.63 -37.95
C LYS A 26 -24.04 -9.95 -37.32
N ALA A 27 -23.11 -9.00 -37.33
CA ALA A 27 -21.96 -9.07 -36.47
C ALA A 27 -22.49 -9.28 -35.04
N GLU A 28 -22.13 -10.40 -34.41
CA GLU A 28 -22.15 -10.46 -32.96
C GLU A 28 -21.24 -9.33 -32.51
N GLU A 29 -21.81 -8.30 -31.89
CA GLU A 29 -21.03 -7.40 -31.05
C GLU A 29 -20.29 -8.32 -30.06
N ALA A 30 -18.97 -8.37 -30.19
CA ALA A 30 -18.13 -8.98 -29.18
C ALA A 30 -18.55 -8.34 -27.84
N ALA A 31 -18.85 -9.18 -26.84
CA ALA A 31 -18.99 -8.70 -25.49
C ALA A 31 -17.77 -7.82 -25.18
N PRO A 32 -17.94 -6.64 -24.54
CA PRO A 32 -16.79 -5.83 -24.18
C PRO A 32 -15.80 -6.72 -23.43
N GLU A 33 -14.53 -6.70 -23.85
CA GLU A 33 -13.46 -7.31 -23.04
C GLU A 33 -13.60 -6.70 -21.65
N GLU A 34 -13.93 -7.51 -20.65
CA GLU A 34 -13.80 -7.08 -19.26
C GLU A 34 -12.33 -6.71 -19.07
N THR A 35 -12.07 -5.42 -18.92
CA THR A 35 -10.76 -4.93 -18.55
C THR A 35 -10.43 -5.50 -17.17
N ALA A 36 -9.33 -6.22 -17.05
CA ALA A 36 -8.87 -6.78 -15.77
C ALA A 36 -8.81 -5.67 -14.71
N SER A 37 -9.44 -5.92 -13.56
CA SER A 37 -9.44 -4.98 -12.43
C SER A 37 -8.03 -4.85 -11.85
N ALA A 38 -7.57 -3.62 -11.64
CA ALA A 38 -6.31 -3.32 -10.95
C ALA A 38 -6.47 -3.27 -9.41
N ARG A 39 -7.70 -3.40 -8.87
CA ARG A 39 -7.91 -3.43 -7.42
C ARG A 39 -7.07 -4.52 -6.76
N VAL A 40 -6.24 -4.12 -5.80
CA VAL A 40 -5.51 -5.06 -4.95
C VAL A 40 -6.41 -5.58 -3.84
N THR A 41 -6.41 -6.90 -3.64
CA THR A 41 -7.11 -7.60 -2.54
C THR A 41 -6.14 -8.51 -1.79
N VAL A 42 -6.59 -9.08 -0.67
CA VAL A 42 -5.83 -10.08 0.10
C VAL A 42 -6.48 -11.47 -0.01
N ASP A 43 -5.67 -12.49 -0.24
CA ASP A 43 -6.05 -13.91 -0.10
C ASP A 43 -4.99 -14.64 0.74
N GLY A 44 -5.34 -14.94 2.00
CA GLY A 44 -4.39 -15.45 2.99
C GLY A 44 -3.20 -14.50 3.16
N THR A 45 -2.00 -14.99 2.89
CA THR A 45 -0.74 -14.22 3.02
C THR A 45 -0.29 -13.58 1.70
N LYS A 46 -1.19 -13.32 0.76
CA LYS A 46 -0.85 -12.81 -0.57
C LYS A 46 -1.66 -11.58 -0.94
N PHE A 47 -1.00 -10.63 -1.60
CA PHE A 47 -1.69 -9.63 -2.39
C PHE A 47 -2.11 -10.22 -3.72
N MET A 48 -3.31 -9.88 -4.17
CA MET A 48 -3.91 -10.39 -5.38
C MET A 48 -4.46 -9.24 -6.24
N VAL A 49 -4.37 -9.38 -7.55
CA VAL A 49 -5.01 -8.51 -8.54
C VAL A 49 -5.62 -9.40 -9.61
N ASP A 50 -6.93 -9.28 -9.83
CA ASP A 50 -7.68 -10.10 -10.79
C ASP A 50 -7.40 -11.61 -10.67
N GLY A 51 -7.39 -12.12 -9.42
CA GLY A 51 -7.13 -13.53 -9.12
C GLY A 51 -5.68 -14.00 -9.28
N LYS A 52 -4.73 -13.09 -9.58
CA LYS A 52 -3.31 -13.39 -9.72
C LYS A 52 -2.50 -12.74 -8.61
N GLU A 53 -1.41 -13.39 -8.21
CA GLU A 53 -0.56 -12.90 -7.14
C GLU A 53 0.21 -11.64 -7.57
N LEU A 54 0.17 -10.62 -6.72
CA LEU A 54 0.96 -9.39 -6.83
C LEU A 54 2.11 -9.45 -5.82
N TRP A 55 3.30 -9.06 -6.26
CA TRP A 55 4.43 -8.76 -5.39
C TRP A 55 4.77 -7.28 -5.51
N ILE A 56 4.88 -6.58 -4.39
CA ILE A 56 5.12 -5.14 -4.38
C ILE A 56 6.62 -4.88 -4.61
N ASN A 57 6.94 -4.51 -5.85
CA ASN A 57 8.26 -4.09 -6.29
C ASN A 57 8.31 -2.56 -6.17
N GLY A 58 8.42 -2.07 -4.95
CA GLY A 58 8.10 -0.69 -4.61
C GLY A 58 9.27 0.17 -4.15
N CYS A 59 8.97 1.43 -3.87
CA CYS A 59 9.80 2.35 -3.13
C CYS A 59 8.93 3.34 -2.33
N ASN A 60 9.53 4.17 -1.49
CA ASN A 60 8.89 5.35 -0.94
C ASN A 60 9.20 6.51 -1.87
N THR A 61 8.21 7.30 -2.26
CA THR A 61 8.40 8.68 -2.75
C THR A 61 7.72 9.57 -1.72
N PRO A 62 8.31 9.68 -0.52
CA PRO A 62 7.54 10.00 0.68
C PRO A 62 6.98 11.43 0.63
N TRP A 63 7.63 12.33 -0.11
CA TRP A 63 7.15 13.65 -0.50
C TRP A 63 7.99 14.18 -1.68
N HIS A 64 7.59 15.32 -2.26
CA HIS A 64 8.50 16.18 -3.03
C HIS A 64 8.88 17.39 -2.18
N ASN A 65 7.88 18.16 -1.77
CA ASN A 65 8.01 19.17 -0.72
C ASN A 65 7.32 18.71 0.57
N TRP A 66 7.86 19.13 1.72
CA TRP A 66 7.23 18.85 3.00
C TRP A 66 5.83 19.48 3.10
N ASN A 67 4.80 18.66 3.30
CA ASN A 67 3.38 19.01 3.17
C ASN A 67 2.97 19.49 1.77
N ASP A 68 3.31 18.70 0.74
CA ASP A 68 3.10 19.05 -0.67
C ASP A 68 1.63 19.30 -1.04
N PHE A 69 0.72 18.49 -0.47
CA PHE A 69 -0.70 18.45 -0.82
C PHE A 69 -1.51 19.52 -0.10
N THR A 70 -1.21 20.79 -0.37
CA THR A 70 -1.85 21.96 0.27
C THR A 70 -2.62 22.86 -0.72
N GLY A 71 -2.80 22.41 -1.95
CA GLY A 71 -3.36 23.15 -3.09
C GLY A 71 -2.30 23.74 -4.03
N ASN A 72 -1.02 23.41 -3.82
CA ASN A 72 0.12 23.92 -4.59
C ASN A 72 1.13 22.81 -4.95
N MET A 73 0.70 21.54 -4.91
CA MET A 73 1.53 20.41 -5.33
C MET A 73 2.10 20.64 -6.75
N ASP A 74 3.37 20.29 -6.95
CA ASP A 74 4.01 20.31 -8.26
C ASP A 74 3.54 19.12 -9.11
N ALA A 75 2.49 19.34 -9.91
CA ALA A 75 1.91 18.29 -10.75
C ALA A 75 2.85 17.79 -11.87
N GLU A 76 3.77 18.63 -12.35
CA GLU A 76 4.73 18.21 -13.39
C GLU A 76 5.77 17.27 -12.78
N PHE A 77 6.26 17.59 -11.58
CA PHE A 77 7.14 16.71 -10.83
C PHE A 77 6.48 15.34 -10.60
N TRP A 78 5.25 15.30 -10.06
CA TRP A 78 4.61 14.02 -9.73
C TRP A 78 4.27 13.20 -10.97
N ASP A 79 3.82 13.81 -12.06
CA ASP A 79 3.57 13.08 -13.31
C ASP A 79 4.87 12.47 -13.86
N GLY A 80 5.98 13.24 -13.82
CA GLY A 80 7.30 12.77 -14.20
C GLY A 80 7.83 11.67 -13.29
N ALA A 81 7.62 11.78 -11.98
CA ALA A 81 8.01 10.76 -11.01
C ALA A 81 7.25 9.45 -11.27
N PHE A 82 5.92 9.48 -11.43
CA PHE A 82 5.15 8.28 -11.76
C PHE A 82 5.56 7.66 -13.10
N ALA A 83 5.86 8.47 -14.12
CA ALA A 83 6.38 7.98 -15.38
C ALA A 83 7.73 7.25 -15.21
N GLN A 84 8.65 7.82 -14.43
CA GLN A 84 9.95 7.22 -14.16
C GLN A 84 9.83 5.91 -13.38
N LEU A 85 9.01 5.89 -12.33
CA LEU A 85 8.72 4.67 -11.55
C LEU A 85 8.15 3.56 -12.45
N ALA A 86 7.19 3.89 -13.31
CA ALA A 86 6.64 2.95 -14.27
C ALA A 86 7.70 2.45 -15.25
N GLU A 87 8.53 3.32 -15.83
CA GLU A 87 9.63 2.95 -16.73
C GLU A 87 10.57 1.94 -16.08
N ASP A 88 10.95 2.18 -14.82
CA ASP A 88 11.89 1.39 -14.03
C ASP A 88 11.27 0.18 -13.29
N ASN A 89 10.08 -0.23 -13.74
CA ASN A 89 9.35 -1.40 -13.25
C ASN A 89 9.02 -1.38 -11.76
N ILE A 90 8.90 -0.17 -11.19
CA ILE A 90 8.38 0.05 -9.85
C ILE A 90 6.86 0.09 -9.94
N ASN A 91 6.19 -0.83 -9.25
CA ASN A 91 4.73 -0.98 -9.37
C ASN A 91 3.96 -0.28 -8.25
N CYS A 92 4.63 0.16 -7.19
CA CYS A 92 4.00 0.86 -6.06
C CYS A 92 4.94 1.89 -5.46
N THR A 93 4.39 3.03 -5.06
CA THR A 93 5.09 4.01 -4.23
C THR A 93 4.31 4.33 -2.95
N ARG A 94 5.03 4.52 -1.85
CA ARG A 94 4.49 5.02 -0.58
C ARG A 94 4.70 6.53 -0.47
N ILE A 95 3.63 7.27 -0.15
CA ILE A 95 3.61 8.74 -0.14
C ILE A 95 2.96 9.24 1.15
N TRP A 96 3.62 10.17 1.86
CA TRP A 96 3.06 10.82 3.03
C TRP A 96 2.20 12.00 2.60
N ILE A 97 0.88 11.86 2.71
CA ILE A 97 -0.04 12.84 2.15
C ILE A 97 -0.35 14.00 3.10
N ASN A 98 -0.06 13.84 4.41
CA ASN A 98 -0.21 14.92 5.39
C ASN A 98 1.10 15.39 6.04
N CYS A 99 2.20 14.62 5.97
CA CYS A 99 3.49 14.89 6.62
C CYS A 99 3.42 15.30 8.10
N ALA A 100 3.26 16.59 8.45
CA ALA A 100 3.08 17.08 9.83
C ALA A 100 1.74 17.81 10.08
N GLY A 101 0.81 17.72 9.13
CA GLY A 101 -0.62 17.90 9.33
C GLY A 101 -1.14 19.34 9.32
N GLU A 102 -0.56 20.30 10.04
CA GLU A 102 -1.25 21.59 10.33
C GLU A 102 -1.48 22.52 9.11
N SER A 103 -0.72 22.34 8.02
CA SER A 103 -0.98 23.04 6.76
C SER A 103 -2.15 22.43 5.97
N ILE A 104 -2.63 21.25 6.34
CA ILE A 104 -3.62 20.44 5.63
C ILE A 104 -4.88 20.24 6.50
N ILE A 105 -4.69 19.60 7.66
CA ILE A 105 -5.71 19.39 8.70
C ILE A 105 -5.37 20.32 9.86
N ARG A 106 -6.18 21.36 10.03
CA ARG A 106 -5.99 22.32 11.10
C ARG A 106 -6.79 21.89 12.32
N LEU A 107 -6.11 21.74 13.45
CA LEU A 107 -6.76 21.41 14.71
C LEU A 107 -6.95 22.67 15.59
N LYS A 108 -8.01 22.66 16.41
CA LYS A 108 -8.14 23.56 17.56
C LYS A 108 -7.14 23.15 18.64
N THR A 109 -6.88 24.04 19.61
CA THR A 109 -6.00 23.74 20.76
C THR A 109 -6.49 22.54 21.58
N THR A 110 -7.78 22.19 21.48
CA THR A 110 -8.38 21.02 22.13
C THR A 110 -8.13 19.70 21.38
N GLY A 111 -7.57 19.74 20.17
CA GLY A 111 -7.43 18.55 19.29
C GLY A 111 -8.61 18.32 18.33
N GLU A 112 -9.72 19.07 18.47
CA GLU A 112 -10.83 19.00 17.51
C GLU A 112 -10.43 19.50 16.12
N ILE A 113 -10.90 18.83 15.06
CA ILE A 113 -10.77 19.36 13.70
C ILE A 113 -11.45 20.73 13.62
N LYS A 114 -10.69 21.71 13.17
CA LYS A 114 -11.18 23.03 12.83
C LYS A 114 -11.54 23.11 11.35
N GLU A 115 -10.69 22.55 10.50
CA GLU A 115 -10.76 22.68 9.05
C GLU A 115 -9.88 21.61 8.39
N ILE A 116 -10.35 21.05 7.29
CA ILE A 116 -9.53 20.32 6.31
C ILE A 116 -9.52 21.19 5.05
N ARG A 117 -8.34 21.56 4.56
CA ARG A 117 -8.24 22.53 3.46
C ARG A 117 -8.60 21.90 2.11
N GLU A 118 -9.44 22.56 1.33
CA GLU A 118 -9.88 22.04 0.01
C GLU A 118 -8.73 21.78 -0.97
N GLY A 119 -7.65 22.58 -0.89
CA GLY A 119 -6.46 22.39 -1.72
C GLY A 119 -5.81 21.01 -1.56
N HIS A 120 -5.94 20.40 -0.37
CA HIS A 120 -5.50 19.02 -0.16
C HIS A 120 -6.23 18.03 -1.04
N TRP A 121 -7.55 18.14 -1.08
CA TRP A 121 -8.36 17.27 -1.93
C TRP A 121 -8.08 17.50 -3.40
N THR A 122 -7.96 18.76 -3.84
CA THR A 122 -7.64 19.09 -5.24
C THR A 122 -6.30 18.52 -5.69
N ASP A 123 -5.29 18.48 -4.83
CA ASP A 123 -3.99 17.90 -5.18
C ASP A 123 -4.02 16.37 -5.17
N LEU A 124 -4.73 15.76 -4.22
CA LEU A 124 -4.91 14.31 -4.18
C LEU A 124 -5.74 13.77 -5.36
N ASP A 125 -6.76 14.51 -5.81
CA ASP A 125 -7.50 14.18 -7.03
C ASP A 125 -6.52 13.99 -8.21
N LYS A 126 -5.60 14.93 -8.41
CA LYS A 126 -4.57 14.86 -9.47
C LYS A 126 -3.56 13.74 -9.23
N LEU A 127 -3.12 13.55 -7.98
CA LEU A 127 -2.14 12.50 -7.63
C LEU A 127 -2.67 11.11 -8.04
N PHE A 128 -3.92 10.81 -7.70
CA PHE A 128 -4.53 9.51 -8.03
C PHE A 128 -4.88 9.37 -9.51
N GLU A 129 -5.20 10.46 -10.21
CA GLU A 129 -5.28 10.46 -11.68
C GLU A 129 -3.93 10.11 -12.33
N MET A 130 -2.81 10.65 -11.83
CA MET A 130 -1.46 10.35 -12.33
C MET A 130 -1.04 8.90 -12.01
N ALA A 131 -1.29 8.44 -10.80
CA ALA A 131 -1.06 7.05 -10.39
C ALA A 131 -1.76 6.06 -11.34
N GLU A 132 -3.04 6.33 -11.63
CA GLU A 132 -3.82 5.53 -12.58
C GLU A 132 -3.30 5.66 -14.02
N LYS A 133 -2.96 6.86 -14.48
CA LYS A 133 -2.41 7.12 -15.81
C LYS A 133 -1.16 6.27 -16.08
N HIS A 134 -0.24 6.20 -15.11
CA HIS A 134 1.04 5.51 -15.27
C HIS A 134 1.03 4.05 -14.80
N GLY A 135 -0.04 3.62 -14.14
CA GLY A 135 -0.16 2.24 -13.69
C GLY A 135 0.71 1.92 -12.47
N VAL A 136 0.93 2.90 -11.59
CA VAL A 136 1.73 2.77 -10.37
C VAL A 136 0.81 2.90 -9.18
N TYR A 137 0.79 1.89 -8.31
CA TYR A 137 -0.01 1.92 -7.09
C TYR A 137 0.52 2.95 -6.09
N VAL A 138 -0.37 3.50 -5.27
CA VAL A 138 -0.04 4.41 -4.17
C VAL A 138 -0.45 3.76 -2.85
N MET A 139 0.50 3.69 -1.92
CA MET A 139 0.23 3.53 -0.49
C MET A 139 0.21 4.90 0.16
N ALA A 140 -0.98 5.39 0.50
CA ALA A 140 -1.17 6.73 1.04
C ALA A 140 -1.02 6.73 2.56
N THR A 141 0.02 7.39 3.07
CA THR A 141 0.29 7.50 4.51
C THR A 141 -0.40 8.74 5.10
N LEU A 142 -1.41 8.52 5.95
CA LEU A 142 -2.27 9.58 6.48
C LEU A 142 -1.62 10.38 7.60
N THR A 143 -0.83 9.76 8.47
CA THR A 143 -0.16 10.48 9.57
C THR A 143 1.27 9.97 9.74
N SER A 144 2.06 10.64 10.57
CA SER A 144 3.42 10.21 10.91
C SER A 144 3.75 10.65 12.33
N PHE A 145 4.81 10.10 12.92
CA PHE A 145 5.33 10.59 14.19
C PHE A 145 5.65 12.10 14.19
N ASP A 146 5.94 12.71 13.03
CA ASP A 146 6.18 14.16 12.93
C ASP A 146 4.96 15.01 13.28
N HIS A 147 3.75 14.46 13.20
CA HIS A 147 2.54 15.13 13.70
C HIS A 147 2.61 15.35 15.22
N PHE A 148 3.38 14.54 15.94
CA PHE A 148 3.45 14.53 17.41
C PHE A 148 4.76 15.12 17.93
N LYS A 149 5.72 15.40 17.05
CA LYS A 149 7.09 15.79 17.42
C LYS A 149 7.21 17.28 17.74
N GLU A 150 7.81 17.63 18.87
CA GLU A 150 8.22 19.00 19.20
C GLU A 150 9.48 19.39 18.39
N PRO A 151 9.58 20.61 17.84
CA PRO A 151 8.66 21.75 17.96
C PRO A 151 7.71 21.93 16.76
N ASN A 152 7.34 20.85 16.05
CA ASN A 152 6.47 20.97 14.87
C ASN A 152 5.14 21.62 15.25
N ALA A 153 4.62 22.48 14.37
CA ALA A 153 3.39 23.20 14.66
C ALA A 153 2.22 22.21 14.91
N GLY A 154 1.47 22.44 15.99
CA GLY A 154 0.29 21.64 16.33
C GLY A 154 0.57 20.29 16.98
N TYR A 155 1.82 19.98 17.33
CA TYR A 155 2.18 18.70 17.95
C TYR A 155 1.30 18.33 19.15
N ASP A 156 1.00 19.31 20.01
CA ASP A 156 0.21 19.15 21.22
C ASP A 156 -1.26 18.83 20.90
N LYS A 157 -1.78 19.39 19.81
CA LYS A 157 -3.16 19.16 19.34
C LYS A 157 -3.33 17.74 18.80
N TRP A 158 -2.36 17.22 18.06
CA TRP A 158 -2.36 15.85 17.58
C TRP A 158 -2.27 14.85 18.73
N ARG A 159 -1.41 15.13 19.73
CA ARG A 159 -1.37 14.34 20.97
C ARG A 159 -2.72 14.33 21.68
N ASN A 160 -3.40 15.47 21.76
CA ASN A 160 -4.75 15.55 22.35
C ASN A 160 -5.78 14.73 21.55
N LEU A 161 -5.73 14.78 20.22
CA LEU A 161 -6.64 14.05 19.34
C LEU A 161 -6.56 12.53 19.57
N VAL A 162 -5.36 11.95 19.50
CA VAL A 162 -5.20 10.48 19.64
C VAL A 162 -5.38 9.99 21.08
N SER A 163 -5.32 10.89 22.06
CA SER A 163 -5.55 10.57 23.47
C SER A 163 -7.04 10.61 23.87
N SER A 164 -7.94 11.02 22.96
CA SER A 164 -9.38 11.04 23.20
C SER A 164 -10.11 10.19 22.16
N LYS A 165 -10.96 9.28 22.66
CA LYS A 165 -11.81 8.46 21.79
C LYS A 165 -12.78 9.32 20.98
N GLU A 166 -13.37 10.33 21.60
CA GLU A 166 -14.31 11.24 20.96
C GLU A 166 -13.67 12.06 19.84
N LEU A 167 -12.43 12.53 20.04
CA LEU A 167 -11.70 13.29 19.02
C LEU A 167 -11.20 12.39 17.89
N THR A 168 -10.77 11.17 18.23
CA THR A 168 -10.41 10.13 17.25
C THR A 168 -11.61 9.74 16.38
N ASP A 169 -12.77 9.52 17.00
CA ASP A 169 -14.01 9.22 16.28
C ASP A 169 -14.36 10.35 15.32
N ALA A 170 -14.30 11.60 15.79
CA ALA A 170 -14.54 12.77 14.95
C ALA A 170 -13.54 12.90 13.79
N TYR A 171 -12.25 12.57 14.01
CA TYR A 171 -11.23 12.55 12.95
C TYR A 171 -11.55 11.50 11.88
N ALA A 172 -11.84 10.28 12.31
CA ALA A 172 -12.15 9.18 11.40
C ALA A 172 -13.42 9.50 10.58
N ASP A 173 -14.49 9.94 11.24
CA ASP A 173 -15.78 10.20 10.61
C ASP A 173 -15.77 11.41 9.66
N THR A 174 -14.78 12.31 9.77
CA THR A 174 -14.69 13.51 8.93
C THR A 174 -13.61 13.44 7.87
N TYR A 175 -12.38 13.09 8.23
CA TYR A 175 -11.25 13.06 7.31
C TYR A 175 -11.13 11.70 6.62
N VAL A 176 -11.06 10.61 7.41
CA VAL A 176 -10.82 9.26 6.87
C VAL A 176 -12.01 8.80 6.01
N ALA A 177 -13.24 9.04 6.48
CA ALA A 177 -14.45 8.71 5.72
C ALA A 177 -14.53 9.50 4.39
N GLU A 178 -14.18 10.79 4.39
CA GLU A 178 -14.17 11.60 3.17
C GLU A 178 -13.06 11.17 2.20
N PHE A 179 -11.87 10.81 2.72
CA PHE A 179 -10.81 10.21 1.90
C PHE A 179 -11.29 8.93 1.21
N CYS A 180 -11.94 8.02 1.94
CA CYS A 180 -12.52 6.79 1.38
C CYS A 180 -13.59 7.07 0.34
N LYS A 181 -14.49 8.03 0.63
CA LYS A 181 -15.55 8.43 -0.31
C LYS A 181 -14.99 8.98 -1.62
N ARG A 182 -13.86 9.69 -1.58
CA ARG A 182 -13.22 10.28 -2.76
C ARG A 182 -12.39 9.27 -3.55
N TYR A 183 -11.58 8.47 -2.86
CA TYR A 183 -10.51 7.68 -3.50
C TYR A 183 -10.66 6.17 -3.33
N GLY A 184 -11.58 5.70 -2.50
CA GLY A 184 -11.75 4.27 -2.20
C GLY A 184 -12.13 3.42 -3.41
N SER A 185 -12.69 4.03 -4.47
CA SER A 185 -12.97 3.37 -5.75
C SER A 185 -11.81 3.44 -6.75
N ASN A 186 -10.76 4.24 -6.51
CA ASN A 186 -9.59 4.28 -7.39
C ASN A 186 -8.77 2.98 -7.22
N GLU A 187 -8.60 2.22 -8.30
CA GLU A 187 -7.93 0.91 -8.25
C GLU A 187 -6.43 1.01 -8.00
N TYR A 188 -5.82 2.16 -8.26
CA TYR A 188 -4.41 2.44 -8.01
C TYR A 188 -4.12 3.00 -6.61
N LEU A 189 -5.14 3.23 -5.79
CA LEU A 189 -4.96 3.28 -4.35
C LEU A 189 -4.80 1.83 -3.83
N PHE A 190 -3.54 1.43 -3.60
CA PHE A 190 -3.21 0.10 -3.08
C PHE A 190 -3.65 -0.04 -1.63
N ALA A 191 -3.22 0.89 -0.79
CA ALA A 191 -3.47 0.83 0.64
C ALA A 191 -3.45 2.21 1.30
N ILE A 192 -4.08 2.29 2.47
CA ILE A 192 -4.01 3.41 3.39
C ILE A 192 -3.12 3.00 4.57
N ASP A 193 -1.97 3.64 4.69
CA ASP A 193 -1.08 3.53 5.85
C ASP A 193 -1.49 4.57 6.89
N LEU A 194 -1.98 4.13 8.04
CA LEU A 194 -2.59 5.04 9.01
C LEU A 194 -1.56 5.95 9.67
N MET A 195 -0.34 5.47 9.89
CA MET A 195 0.72 6.22 10.56
C MET A 195 2.11 5.68 10.23
N ASN A 196 3.00 6.57 9.79
CA ASN A 196 4.43 6.31 9.76
C ASN A 196 5.04 6.30 11.16
N GLU A 197 5.64 5.17 11.53
CA GLU A 197 6.50 4.93 12.68
C GLU A 197 5.90 5.39 14.01
N PRO A 198 4.73 4.84 14.40
CA PRO A 198 4.12 5.14 15.70
C PRO A 198 5.02 4.77 16.89
N ASP A 199 6.01 3.91 16.66
CA ASP A 199 7.09 3.54 17.59
C ASP A 199 7.69 4.79 18.24
N TRP A 200 8.02 5.82 17.45
CA TRP A 200 8.62 7.04 17.96
C TRP A 200 7.63 7.88 18.76
N VAL A 201 6.33 7.83 18.43
CA VAL A 201 5.27 8.47 19.23
C VAL A 201 5.19 7.85 20.62
N HIS A 202 5.40 6.54 20.71
CA HIS A 202 5.41 5.80 21.96
C HIS A 202 6.71 5.96 22.76
N GLU A 203 7.87 5.88 22.11
CA GLU A 203 9.17 5.80 22.79
C GLU A 203 9.78 7.17 23.12
N ASN A 204 9.62 8.16 22.23
CA ASN A 204 10.40 9.38 22.29
C ASN A 204 9.70 10.52 23.03
N ALA A 205 10.43 11.17 23.94
CA ALA A 205 9.94 12.29 24.75
C ALA A 205 9.47 13.46 23.86
N GLU A 206 10.21 13.76 22.80
CA GLU A 206 9.86 14.81 21.86
C GLU A 206 8.60 14.50 21.04
N CYS A 207 8.17 13.23 20.94
CA CYS A 207 6.92 12.85 20.28
C CYS A 207 5.77 12.67 21.28
N GLY A 208 6.04 12.78 22.58
CA GLY A 208 5.04 12.81 23.65
C GLY A 208 4.94 11.54 24.48
N GLN A 209 5.63 10.45 24.11
CA GLN A 209 5.58 9.16 24.79
C GLN A 209 4.15 8.68 25.07
N LEU A 210 3.34 8.66 24.01
CA LEU A 210 1.92 8.32 24.14
C LEU A 210 1.74 6.82 24.36
N ASP A 211 0.73 6.47 25.15
CA ASP A 211 0.41 5.08 25.47
C ASP A 211 -0.26 4.38 24.27
N TRP A 212 0.03 3.08 24.12
CA TRP A 212 -0.52 2.27 23.03
C TRP A 212 -2.04 2.18 23.05
N ASN A 213 -2.74 2.36 24.17
CA ASN A 213 -4.21 2.33 24.18
C ASN A 213 -4.82 3.44 23.31
N GLY A 214 -4.26 4.65 23.34
CA GLY A 214 -4.74 5.76 22.52
C GLY A 214 -4.41 5.55 21.04
N LEU A 215 -3.15 5.19 20.76
CA LEU A 215 -2.67 4.91 19.40
C LEU A 215 -3.40 3.72 18.75
N SER A 216 -3.56 2.61 19.47
CA SER A 216 -4.29 1.42 18.97
C SER A 216 -5.77 1.74 18.74
N TYR A 217 -6.40 2.55 19.59
CA TYR A 217 -7.77 3.00 19.35
C TYR A 217 -7.85 3.86 18.08
N PHE A 218 -6.90 4.78 17.89
CA PHE A 218 -6.79 5.56 16.66
C PHE A 218 -6.66 4.68 15.41
N PHE A 219 -5.76 3.68 15.44
CA PHE A 219 -5.60 2.76 14.32
C PHE A 219 -6.87 1.94 14.06
N GLY A 220 -7.41 1.31 15.10
CA GLY A 220 -8.60 0.46 14.96
C GLY A 220 -9.82 1.23 14.49
N LYS A 221 -10.05 2.46 14.99
CA LYS A 221 -11.18 3.30 14.59
C LYS A 221 -11.02 3.77 13.14
N CYS A 222 -9.83 4.22 12.72
CA CYS A 222 -9.60 4.61 11.34
C CYS A 222 -9.75 3.41 10.38
N ALA A 223 -9.18 2.25 10.73
CA ALA A 223 -9.33 1.02 9.95
C ALA A 223 -10.80 0.59 9.79
N ALA A 224 -11.56 0.59 10.90
CA ALA A 224 -12.98 0.28 10.84
C ALA A 224 -13.76 1.25 9.94
N THR A 225 -13.48 2.56 10.04
CA THR A 225 -14.08 3.56 9.15
C THR A 225 -13.74 3.32 7.69
N ILE A 226 -12.51 2.90 7.36
CA ILE A 226 -12.12 2.54 5.99
C ILE A 226 -12.93 1.34 5.50
N HIS A 227 -12.93 0.23 6.23
CA HIS A 227 -13.69 -0.99 5.89
C HIS A 227 -15.21 -0.83 5.91
N GLU A 228 -15.73 0.27 6.47
CA GLU A 228 -17.14 0.65 6.39
C GLU A 228 -17.48 1.45 5.13
N ASN A 229 -16.50 2.08 4.49
CA ASN A 229 -16.71 3.03 3.39
C ASN A 229 -15.98 2.67 2.08
N SER A 230 -15.02 1.74 2.09
CA SER A 230 -14.36 1.21 0.90
C SER A 230 -13.79 -0.19 1.13
N ASP A 231 -13.34 -0.82 0.04
CA ASP A 231 -12.60 -2.10 0.05
C ASP A 231 -11.06 -1.86 -0.03
N THR A 232 -10.61 -0.64 0.31
CA THR A 232 -9.18 -0.29 0.28
C THR A 232 -8.46 -0.96 1.44
N LEU A 233 -7.27 -1.51 1.18
CA LEU A 233 -6.47 -2.18 2.20
C LEU A 233 -5.90 -1.18 3.22
N VAL A 234 -5.72 -1.61 4.47
CA VAL A 234 -5.25 -0.81 5.59
C VAL A 234 -4.00 -1.41 6.21
N THR A 235 -3.03 -0.56 6.57
CA THR A 235 -1.85 -0.96 7.35
C THR A 235 -1.41 0.13 8.33
N VAL A 236 -0.37 -0.18 9.10
CA VAL A 236 0.40 0.76 9.91
C VAL A 236 1.88 0.49 9.65
N GLY A 237 2.61 1.48 9.15
CA GLY A 237 4.05 1.40 8.90
C GLY A 237 4.85 1.52 10.19
N PHE A 238 5.20 0.41 10.83
CA PHE A 238 6.01 0.42 12.06
C PHE A 238 7.48 0.60 11.74
N GLY A 239 8.16 1.51 12.46
CA GLY A 239 9.59 1.76 12.32
C GLY A 239 10.46 0.57 12.71
N MET A 240 9.90 -0.39 13.44
CA MET A 240 10.52 -1.65 13.79
C MET A 240 9.50 -2.79 13.77
N VAL A 241 9.95 -4.03 13.56
CA VAL A 241 9.09 -5.22 13.75
C VAL A 241 8.67 -5.46 15.22
N ARG A 242 9.13 -4.62 16.15
CA ARG A 242 9.00 -4.81 17.60
C ARG A 242 7.55 -4.84 18.10
N TYR A 243 6.68 -4.00 17.54
CA TYR A 243 5.31 -3.75 18.02
C TYR A 243 4.21 -4.32 17.14
N ASN A 244 4.58 -5.03 16.08
CA ASN A 244 3.67 -5.85 15.28
C ASN A 244 4.05 -7.35 15.36
N SER A 245 4.79 -7.76 16.40
CA SER A 245 5.37 -9.10 16.50
C SER A 245 5.18 -9.73 17.88
N ASP A 246 4.63 -10.94 17.90
CA ASP A 246 4.45 -11.74 19.12
C ASP A 246 5.78 -12.28 19.69
N LYS A 247 6.86 -12.20 18.91
CA LYS A 247 8.20 -12.59 19.35
C LYS A 247 8.88 -11.51 20.19
N TYR A 248 8.50 -10.23 20.02
CA TYR A 248 9.15 -9.09 20.64
C TYR A 248 8.26 -8.45 21.71
N GLU A 249 7.66 -7.28 21.46
CA GLU A 249 6.82 -6.59 22.46
C GLU A 249 5.32 -6.71 22.19
N GLY A 250 4.94 -7.65 21.32
CA GLY A 250 3.56 -7.97 20.99
C GLY A 250 3.12 -7.30 19.70
N ASN A 251 1.92 -7.67 19.25
CA ASN A 251 1.29 -7.12 18.06
C ASN A 251 0.13 -6.19 18.43
N ILE A 252 0.43 -4.89 18.55
CA ILE A 252 -0.53 -3.85 18.94
C ILE A 252 -1.51 -3.47 17.82
N VAL A 253 -1.35 -4.06 16.63
CA VAL A 253 -2.30 -3.95 15.51
C VAL A 253 -2.90 -5.30 15.13
N SER A 254 -2.79 -6.32 15.99
CA SER A 254 -3.49 -7.59 15.76
C SER A 254 -5.00 -7.38 15.72
N ASP A 255 -5.70 -8.17 14.92
CA ASP A 255 -7.17 -8.11 14.78
C ASP A 255 -7.86 -8.25 16.15
N GLU A 256 -7.34 -9.14 17.01
CA GLU A 256 -7.87 -9.34 18.37
C GLU A 256 -7.74 -8.07 19.22
N HIS A 257 -6.55 -7.46 19.25
CA HIS A 257 -6.30 -6.26 20.04
C HIS A 257 -7.08 -5.04 19.52
N LEU A 258 -7.08 -4.81 18.20
CA LEU A 258 -7.81 -3.69 17.59
C LEU A 258 -9.33 -3.82 17.81
N LYS A 259 -9.87 -5.03 17.68
CA LYS A 259 -11.26 -5.32 18.03
C LYS A 259 -11.54 -5.13 19.51
N GLU A 260 -10.63 -5.51 20.41
CA GLU A 260 -10.80 -5.32 21.85
C GLU A 260 -10.88 -3.84 22.21
N VAL A 261 -9.95 -3.00 21.72
CA VAL A 261 -9.89 -1.58 22.11
C VAL A 261 -11.02 -0.75 21.50
N THR A 262 -11.54 -1.15 20.34
CA THR A 262 -12.62 -0.45 19.62
C THR A 262 -14.02 -1.02 19.86
N GLY A 263 -14.14 -2.32 20.11
CA GLY A 263 -15.40 -3.05 20.07
C GLY A 263 -15.97 -3.26 18.66
N ASN A 264 -15.17 -3.12 17.60
CA ASN A 264 -15.62 -3.23 16.20
C ASN A 264 -14.91 -4.38 15.45
N ASP A 265 -15.69 -5.28 14.86
CA ASP A 265 -15.17 -6.42 14.07
C ASP A 265 -14.48 -6.00 12.76
N LYS A 266 -14.70 -4.76 12.31
CA LYS A 266 -14.02 -4.17 11.15
C LYS A 266 -12.70 -3.47 11.51
N ALA A 267 -12.33 -3.42 12.79
CA ALA A 267 -11.05 -2.86 13.22
C ALA A 267 -9.94 -3.91 13.07
N TYR A 268 -9.33 -3.96 11.90
CA TYR A 268 -8.18 -4.83 11.61
C TYR A 268 -7.26 -4.15 10.58
N VAL A 269 -6.02 -4.60 10.47
CA VAL A 269 -5.16 -4.27 9.32
C VAL A 269 -5.18 -5.42 8.32
N ASP A 270 -5.04 -5.14 7.03
CA ASP A 270 -5.05 -6.16 5.98
C ASP A 270 -3.68 -6.81 5.79
N PHE A 271 -2.61 -6.10 6.12
CA PHE A 271 -1.23 -6.57 6.04
C PHE A 271 -0.32 -5.85 7.03
N TYR A 272 0.82 -6.47 7.32
CA TYR A 272 1.86 -5.87 8.15
C TYR A 272 2.93 -5.19 7.32
N SER A 273 3.42 -4.06 7.80
CA SER A 273 4.42 -3.24 7.13
C SER A 273 5.52 -2.77 8.08
N PRO A 274 6.35 -3.69 8.66
CA PRO A 274 7.52 -3.27 9.40
C PRO A 274 8.55 -2.59 8.48
N HIS A 275 9.28 -1.64 9.04
CA HIS A 275 10.44 -1.04 8.44
C HIS A 275 11.69 -1.81 8.88
N PHE A 276 12.79 -1.60 8.16
CA PHE A 276 14.07 -2.15 8.55
C PHE A 276 15.24 -1.26 8.12
N TYR A 277 16.06 -0.87 9.09
CA TYR A 277 17.38 -0.29 8.86
C TYR A 277 18.45 -1.08 9.62
N MET A 278 19.70 -1.05 9.14
CA MET A 278 20.77 -1.92 9.64
C MET A 278 21.09 -1.80 11.13
N TRP A 279 20.73 -0.70 11.79
CA TRP A 279 20.87 -0.56 13.24
C TRP A 279 19.94 -1.52 14.02
N GLU A 280 18.84 -1.96 13.42
CA GLU A 280 17.86 -2.90 13.99
C GLU A 280 18.36 -4.35 14.00
N LYS A 281 19.26 -4.70 13.07
CA LYS A 281 19.79 -6.06 12.88
C LYS A 281 20.21 -6.77 14.17
N PRO A 282 21.01 -6.17 15.08
CA PRO A 282 21.40 -6.82 16.33
C PRO A 282 20.25 -7.05 17.34
N TYR A 283 19.12 -6.36 17.18
CA TYR A 283 17.98 -6.42 18.10
C TYR A 283 16.86 -7.32 17.58
N PHE A 284 16.51 -7.19 16.30
CA PHE A 284 15.33 -7.83 15.71
C PHE A 284 15.64 -8.79 14.55
N GLY A 285 16.93 -8.96 14.22
CA GLY A 285 17.37 -9.82 13.13
C GLY A 285 17.37 -9.13 11.77
N PHE A 286 17.68 -9.90 10.73
CA PHE A 286 17.86 -9.38 9.37
C PHE A 286 16.74 -9.92 8.47
N PRO A 287 15.79 -9.10 7.98
CA PRO A 287 14.58 -9.58 7.31
C PRO A 287 14.86 -10.43 6.07
N TYR A 288 15.98 -10.19 5.40
CA TYR A 288 16.42 -10.94 4.22
C TYR A 288 17.00 -12.33 4.53
N SER A 289 17.00 -12.77 5.80
CA SER A 289 17.50 -14.09 6.23
C SER A 289 16.41 -15.06 6.66
N GLY A 290 15.14 -14.65 6.63
CA GLY A 290 14.02 -15.49 7.06
C GLY A 290 12.67 -14.96 6.58
N SER A 291 11.64 -15.74 6.83
CA SER A 291 10.25 -15.38 6.53
C SER A 291 9.68 -14.39 7.53
N PRO A 292 8.59 -13.66 7.21
CA PRO A 292 7.86 -12.84 8.17
C PRO A 292 7.60 -13.53 9.53
N THR A 293 7.24 -14.81 9.51
CA THR A 293 6.98 -15.60 10.73
C THR A 293 8.22 -15.84 11.59
N ASP A 294 9.43 -15.88 11.01
CA ASP A 294 10.68 -15.99 11.78
C ASP A 294 10.95 -14.74 12.64
N PHE A 295 10.34 -13.62 12.26
CA PHE A 295 10.36 -12.34 12.98
C PHE A 295 9.14 -12.14 13.88
N GLY A 296 8.28 -13.14 14.04
CA GLY A 296 7.14 -13.15 14.97
C GLY A 296 5.88 -12.46 14.47
N LEU A 297 5.78 -12.20 13.16
CA LEU A 297 4.50 -11.87 12.53
C LEU A 297 3.63 -13.13 12.48
N ASP A 298 2.32 -12.97 12.64
CA ASP A 298 1.40 -14.09 12.94
C ASP A 298 1.17 -15.10 11.79
N GLY A 299 1.66 -14.80 10.57
CA GLY A 299 1.53 -15.67 9.40
C GLY A 299 0.12 -15.77 8.81
N THR A 300 -0.77 -14.84 9.17
CA THR A 300 -2.17 -14.83 8.69
C THR A 300 -2.43 -13.82 7.58
N LYS A 301 -1.55 -12.83 7.44
CA LYS A 301 -1.68 -11.70 6.49
C LYS A 301 -0.45 -11.57 5.61
N PRO A 302 -0.55 -10.89 4.46
CA PRO A 302 0.64 -10.48 3.72
C PRO A 302 1.54 -9.60 4.60
N THR A 303 2.82 -9.58 4.28
CA THR A 303 3.80 -8.71 4.94
C THR A 303 4.75 -8.14 3.92
N LEU A 304 4.93 -6.82 3.89
CA LEU A 304 5.92 -6.15 3.07
C LEU A 304 6.87 -5.33 3.96
N LEU A 305 8.09 -5.08 3.48
CA LEU A 305 8.99 -4.12 4.13
C LEU A 305 8.59 -2.70 3.67
N GLY A 306 8.01 -1.91 4.57
CA GLY A 306 7.43 -0.59 4.26
C GLY A 306 8.47 0.51 4.06
N GLU A 307 9.61 0.33 4.70
CA GLU A 307 10.84 1.10 4.48
C GLU A 307 12.05 0.18 4.63
N ALA A 308 13.06 0.39 3.79
CA ALA A 308 14.38 -0.20 3.91
C ALA A 308 15.43 0.72 3.29
N SER A 309 16.70 0.58 3.66
CA SER A 309 17.77 1.30 2.97
C SER A 309 17.87 0.85 1.50
N ASN A 310 18.27 1.76 0.61
CA ASN A 310 18.70 1.43 -0.76
C ASN A 310 20.23 1.42 -0.93
N ASP A 311 20.99 1.79 0.11
CA ASP A 311 22.45 1.92 0.07
C ASP A 311 23.08 1.51 1.42
N ASP A 312 23.00 0.22 1.76
CA ASP A 312 23.60 -0.35 2.96
C ASP A 312 24.44 -1.62 2.68
N GLU A 313 24.81 -1.89 1.43
CA GLU A 313 25.58 -3.08 1.01
C GLU A 313 26.86 -3.26 1.85
N LYS A 314 27.49 -2.15 2.25
CA LYS A 314 28.68 -2.19 3.10
C LYS A 314 28.40 -2.81 4.47
N GLU A 315 27.25 -2.54 5.07
CA GLU A 315 26.84 -3.12 6.35
C GLU A 315 26.12 -4.46 6.17
N SER A 316 25.23 -4.57 5.19
CA SER A 316 24.36 -5.73 4.95
C SER A 316 25.11 -6.91 4.34
N LYS A 317 26.15 -6.63 3.53
CA LYS A 317 26.90 -7.58 2.68
C LYS A 317 26.07 -8.18 1.53
N MET A 318 24.96 -7.54 1.20
CA MET A 318 24.09 -7.88 0.07
C MET A 318 23.90 -6.63 -0.78
N THR A 319 23.97 -6.79 -2.09
CA THR A 319 23.48 -5.75 -3.01
C THR A 319 21.97 -5.58 -2.83
N LEU A 320 21.43 -4.40 -3.15
CA LEU A 320 19.99 -4.18 -3.06
C LEU A 320 19.17 -5.18 -3.90
N THR A 321 19.72 -5.61 -5.04
CA THR A 321 19.12 -6.67 -5.87
C THR A 321 19.03 -8.01 -5.13
N GLU A 322 20.07 -8.39 -4.39
CA GLU A 322 20.06 -9.60 -3.57
C GLU A 322 19.06 -9.49 -2.42
N GLU A 323 18.89 -8.30 -1.84
CA GLU A 323 17.93 -8.04 -0.77
C GLU A 323 16.48 -8.17 -1.24
N TYR A 324 16.10 -7.55 -2.36
CA TYR A 324 14.78 -7.72 -2.97
C TYR A 324 14.50 -9.19 -3.28
N LYS A 325 15.48 -9.88 -3.87
CA LYS A 325 15.34 -11.30 -4.21
C LYS A 325 15.19 -12.16 -2.96
N ALA A 326 15.98 -11.90 -1.92
CA ALA A 326 15.92 -12.65 -0.67
C ALA A 326 14.61 -12.40 0.09
N ALA A 327 14.09 -11.17 0.09
CA ALA A 327 12.77 -10.87 0.63
C ALA A 327 11.70 -11.72 -0.08
N TYR A 328 11.68 -11.71 -1.42
CA TYR A 328 10.76 -12.54 -2.20
C TYR A 328 10.91 -14.04 -1.90
N ASP A 329 12.12 -14.58 -1.97
CA ASP A 329 12.39 -16.01 -1.78
C ASP A 329 12.05 -16.49 -0.35
N ASN A 330 12.11 -15.60 0.63
CA ASN A 330 11.73 -15.89 2.02
C ASN A 330 10.24 -15.67 2.31
N GLY A 331 9.43 -15.26 1.33
CA GLY A 331 7.98 -15.13 1.48
C GLY A 331 7.49 -13.77 1.96
N TRP A 332 8.31 -12.72 1.87
CA TRP A 332 7.83 -11.35 1.96
C TRP A 332 7.07 -10.97 0.68
N ASN A 333 6.00 -10.19 0.83
CA ASN A 333 5.11 -9.77 -0.26
C ASN A 333 5.53 -8.47 -0.95
N GLY A 334 6.63 -7.87 -0.52
CA GLY A 334 7.19 -6.69 -1.17
C GLY A 334 8.30 -6.02 -0.38
N VAL A 335 8.99 -5.12 -1.07
CA VAL A 335 9.97 -4.19 -0.49
C VAL A 335 9.69 -2.80 -1.03
N MET A 336 9.66 -1.82 -0.14
CA MET A 336 9.61 -0.40 -0.46
C MET A 336 10.82 0.29 0.15
N VAL A 337 11.90 0.44 -0.60
CA VAL A 337 13.07 1.18 -0.09
C VAL A 337 12.75 2.65 0.13
N TRP A 338 13.39 3.25 1.13
CA TRP A 338 13.35 4.69 1.34
C TRP A 338 14.04 5.43 0.20
N MET A 339 13.49 6.57 -0.19
CA MET A 339 14.08 7.44 -1.21
C MET A 339 13.89 8.90 -0.79
N ASP A 340 14.96 9.69 -0.85
CA ASP A 340 14.88 11.14 -0.70
C ASP A 340 14.71 11.77 -2.09
N PRO A 341 13.67 12.60 -2.33
CA PRO A 341 13.52 13.31 -3.61
C PRO A 341 14.63 14.35 -3.90
N VAL A 342 15.44 14.74 -2.91
CA VAL A 342 16.46 15.80 -3.06
C VAL A 342 17.85 15.21 -3.35
N GLU A 343 18.34 15.39 -4.58
CA GLU A 343 19.64 14.87 -5.05
C GLU A 343 20.88 15.50 -4.36
N GLU A 344 20.72 16.54 -3.52
CA GLU A 344 21.85 17.40 -3.14
C GLU A 344 22.81 16.81 -2.10
N ASP A 345 22.47 15.72 -1.38
CA ASP A 345 23.37 15.20 -0.32
C ASP A 345 23.72 13.70 -0.38
N TYR A 346 23.19 12.93 -1.34
CA TYR A 346 23.45 11.47 -1.56
C TYR A 346 23.46 10.56 -0.31
N SER A 347 23.11 11.08 0.87
CA SER A 347 23.39 10.40 2.14
C SER A 347 22.38 9.29 2.42
N TRP A 348 21.25 9.29 1.70
CA TRP A 348 20.12 8.34 1.86
C TRP A 348 19.41 8.00 0.53
N TYR A 349 19.99 8.36 -0.61
CA TYR A 349 19.35 8.25 -1.92
C TYR A 349 20.26 7.69 -2.99
N ARG A 350 19.92 6.48 -3.46
CA ARG A 350 20.56 5.83 -4.61
C ARG A 350 19.51 5.23 -5.54
N TYR A 351 18.80 6.10 -6.26
CA TYR A 351 17.81 5.66 -7.25
C TYR A 351 18.40 4.74 -8.32
N ASP A 352 19.69 4.90 -8.65
CA ASP A 352 20.38 3.99 -9.57
C ASP A 352 20.42 2.54 -9.04
N LEU A 353 20.57 2.36 -7.72
CA LEU A 353 20.50 1.05 -7.07
C LEU A 353 19.06 0.54 -7.03
N THR A 354 18.09 1.39 -6.67
CA THR A 354 16.66 1.05 -6.69
C THR A 354 16.22 0.58 -8.07
N ARG A 355 16.49 1.37 -9.12
CA ARG A 355 16.22 1.02 -10.52
C ARG A 355 16.86 -0.30 -10.91
N THR A 356 18.10 -0.54 -10.49
CA THR A 356 18.80 -1.80 -10.80
C THR A 356 18.08 -2.99 -10.16
N ALA A 357 17.71 -2.89 -8.88
CA ALA A 357 17.03 -3.94 -8.15
C ALA A 357 15.62 -4.21 -8.69
N THR A 358 14.84 -3.17 -8.98
CA THR A 358 13.45 -3.30 -9.43
C THR A 358 13.36 -3.87 -10.85
N ASN A 359 14.27 -3.47 -11.75
CA ASN A 359 14.38 -4.09 -13.08
C ASN A 359 14.80 -5.56 -12.97
N ALA A 360 15.77 -5.90 -12.11
CA ALA A 360 16.17 -7.29 -11.90
C ALA A 360 15.04 -8.16 -11.32
N MET A 361 14.19 -7.61 -10.45
CA MET A 361 13.00 -8.31 -9.95
C MET A 361 11.93 -8.48 -11.03
N TYR A 362 11.72 -7.49 -11.89
CA TYR A 362 10.84 -7.65 -13.05
C TYR A 362 11.32 -8.76 -13.98
N ASP A 363 12.62 -8.86 -14.25
CA ASP A 363 13.18 -9.96 -15.04
C ASP A 363 13.02 -11.33 -14.35
N TYR A 364 13.05 -11.36 -13.02
CA TYR A 364 12.94 -12.60 -12.23
C TYR A 364 11.51 -13.10 -12.07
N ILE A 365 10.55 -12.20 -11.82
CA ILE A 365 9.13 -12.52 -11.52
C ILE A 365 8.15 -11.56 -12.24
N PRO A 366 8.21 -11.43 -13.59
CA PRO A 366 7.46 -10.42 -14.32
C PRO A 366 5.94 -10.52 -14.11
N ASP A 367 5.42 -11.75 -14.07
CA ASP A 367 4.00 -12.05 -13.87
C ASP A 367 3.48 -11.71 -12.46
N LYS A 368 4.38 -11.39 -11.51
CA LYS A 368 4.01 -10.93 -10.16
C LYS A 368 4.23 -9.44 -9.96
N VAL A 369 5.15 -8.83 -10.70
CA VAL A 369 5.32 -7.37 -10.70
C VAL A 369 4.16 -6.71 -11.47
N TYR A 370 3.75 -7.29 -12.60
CA TYR A 370 2.61 -6.82 -13.40
C TYR A 370 1.68 -7.99 -13.79
N PRO A 371 0.87 -8.52 -12.84
CA PRO A 371 0.02 -9.70 -13.06
C PRO A 371 -1.05 -9.53 -14.15
N ILE A 372 -1.52 -8.30 -14.35
CA ILE A 372 -2.50 -7.93 -15.39
C ILE A 372 -1.84 -7.26 -16.60
N GLY A 373 -0.51 -7.33 -16.69
CA GLY A 373 0.29 -6.63 -17.70
C GLY A 373 0.64 -5.21 -17.28
N LYS A 374 1.77 -4.72 -17.81
CA LYS A 374 2.23 -3.34 -17.60
C LYS A 374 1.37 -2.40 -18.45
N LYS A 375 0.85 -1.32 -17.88
CA LYS A 375 0.19 -0.28 -18.68
C LYS A 375 1.19 0.29 -19.70
N ALA A 376 0.74 0.46 -20.94
CA ALA A 376 1.56 1.12 -21.95
C ALA A 376 1.86 2.55 -21.48
N ALA A 377 3.11 3.00 -21.66
CA ALA A 377 3.44 4.40 -21.43
C ALA A 377 2.50 5.25 -22.30
N ALA A 378 1.80 6.21 -21.68
CA ALA A 378 0.99 7.14 -22.44
C ALA A 378 1.90 7.83 -23.46
N GLU A 379 1.60 7.70 -24.75
CA GLU A 379 2.31 8.45 -25.78
C GLU A 379 2.16 9.93 -25.43
N THR A 380 3.25 10.57 -25.03
CA THR A 380 3.29 12.02 -24.92
C THR A 380 3.00 12.55 -26.32
N ALA A 381 1.83 13.15 -26.49
CA ALA A 381 1.51 13.88 -27.70
C ALA A 381 2.54 15.01 -27.83
N ALA A 382 3.57 14.77 -28.63
CA ALA A 382 4.48 15.80 -29.06
C ALA A 382 3.70 16.76 -29.96
N GLU A 383 3.38 17.95 -29.45
CA GLU A 383 3.03 19.12 -30.27
C GLU A 383 4.26 19.97 -30.57
#